data_AF-A0A8J3YBR7-F1
#
_entry.id   AF-A0A8J3YBR7-F1
#
_cell.length_a   1.000
_cell.length_b   1.000
_cell.length_c   1.000
_cell.angle_alpha   90.00
_cell.angle_beta   90.00
_cell.angle_gamma   90.00
#
_symmetry.space_group_name_H-M   'P 1'
#
loop_
_entity.id
_entity.type
_entity.pdbx_description
1 polymer ?
#
loop_
_entity_poly.entity_id
_entity_poly.type
_entity_poly.pdbx_seq_one_letter_code
_entity_poly.pdbx_strand_id
1 'polypeptide(L)'
;MSGHEIRLDPARAHRGGRDLADAGRQIAAVRAGLGAALDAAGQARPWGGDDLGAAFHRTYAPGAQAVLDAWQTIAAYVEALGAAAVTGVADLTAADAQGGERVRGARR
;
A
#
# COMPACT_ATOMS: atom_id res chain seq x y z
N MET A 1 12.26 -32.30 6.30
CA MET A 1 11.52 -31.07 5.99
C MET A 1 12.23 -30.39 4.83
N SER A 2 11.72 -30.55 3.62
CA SER A 2 12.33 -29.96 2.42
C SER A 2 12.11 -28.45 2.45
N GLY A 3 13.19 -27.71 2.73
CA GLY A 3 13.18 -26.26 2.76
C GLY A 3 12.79 -25.71 1.39
N HIS A 4 11.79 -24.82 1.37
CA HIS A 4 11.47 -24.06 0.17
C HIS A 4 12.60 -23.04 -0.03
N GLU A 5 13.50 -23.32 -0.95
CA GLU A 5 14.58 -22.41 -1.31
C GLU A 5 14.00 -21.27 -2.17
N ILE A 6 14.09 -20.03 -1.69
CA ILE A 6 13.65 -18.85 -2.43
C ILE A 6 14.85 -18.32 -3.21
N ARG A 7 14.77 -18.34 -4.55
CA ARG A 7 15.77 -17.70 -5.41
C ARG A 7 15.32 -16.29 -5.77
N LEU A 8 15.97 -15.31 -5.14
CA LEU A 8 15.69 -13.89 -5.27
C LEU A 8 17.00 -13.14 -5.48
N ASP A 9 16.99 -12.09 -6.30
CA ASP A 9 18.06 -11.08 -6.29
C ASP A 9 17.73 -10.07 -5.16
N PRO A 10 18.51 -10.04 -4.06
CA PRO A 10 18.19 -9.20 -2.91
C PRO A 10 18.19 -7.71 -3.25
N ALA A 11 19.11 -7.27 -4.11
CA ALA A 11 19.21 -5.85 -4.48
C ALA A 11 18.01 -5.42 -5.33
N ARG A 12 17.58 -6.27 -6.27
CA ARG A 12 16.39 -6.00 -7.08
C ARG A 12 15.13 -6.04 -6.24
N ALA A 13 15.00 -7.01 -5.34
CA ALA A 13 13.82 -7.13 -4.48
C ALA A 13 13.71 -5.96 -3.48
N HIS A 14 14.84 -5.55 -2.91
CA HIS A 14 14.89 -4.38 -2.03
C HIS A 14 14.46 -3.10 -2.78
N ARG A 15 14.95 -2.89 -4.01
CA ARG A 15 14.50 -1.74 -4.83
C ARG A 15 13.00 -1.82 -5.11
N GLY A 16 12.50 -2.96 -5.57
CA GLY A 16 11.07 -3.15 -5.85
C GLY A 16 10.19 -2.90 -4.62
N GLY A 17 10.62 -3.31 -3.43
CA GLY A 17 9.92 -3.01 -2.19
C GLY A 17 9.87 -1.51 -1.85
N ARG A 18 10.98 -0.78 -2.07
CA ARG A 18 10.99 0.69 -1.93
C ARG A 18 10.08 1.35 -2.96
N ASP A 19 10.19 0.99 -4.23
CA ASP A 19 9.37 1.56 -5.30
C ASP A 19 7.88 1.35 -5.02
N LEU A 20 7.51 0.18 -4.48
CA LEU A 20 6.13 -0.11 -4.07
C LEU A 20 5.70 0.76 -2.88
N ALA A 21 6.56 0.93 -1.88
CA ALA A 21 6.27 1.79 -0.74
C ALA A 21 6.05 3.26 -1.19
N ASP A 22 6.90 3.73 -2.10
CA ASP A 22 6.82 5.06 -2.71
C ASP A 22 5.52 5.22 -3.50
N ALA A 23 5.11 4.21 -4.28
CA ALA A 23 3.84 4.21 -5.00
C ALA A 23 2.64 4.32 -4.03
N GLY A 24 2.66 3.61 -2.90
CA GLY A 24 1.62 3.72 -1.87
C GLY A 24 1.48 5.15 -1.35
N ARG A 25 2.62 5.82 -1.05
CA ARG A 25 2.63 7.23 -0.63
C ARG A 25 2.15 8.18 -1.72
N GLN A 26 2.49 7.93 -2.99
CA GLN A 26 1.98 8.73 -4.12
C GLN A 26 0.46 8.59 -4.26
N ILE A 27 -0.08 7.38 -4.14
CA ILE A 27 -1.54 7.15 -4.17
C ILE A 27 -2.22 7.90 -3.02
N ALA A 28 -1.64 7.86 -1.81
CA ALA A 28 -2.14 8.62 -0.65
C ALA A 28 -2.09 10.13 -0.89
N ALA A 29 -1.03 10.66 -1.50
CA ALA A 29 -0.91 12.07 -1.83
C ALA A 29 -1.97 12.52 -2.84
N VAL A 30 -2.25 11.71 -3.87
CA VAL A 30 -3.34 11.99 -4.83
C VAL A 30 -4.69 11.96 -4.13
N ARG A 31 -4.92 11.00 -3.22
CA ARG A 31 -6.14 10.98 -2.38
C ARG A 31 -6.26 12.23 -1.53
N ALA A 32 -5.19 12.71 -0.92
CA ALA A 32 -5.20 13.92 -0.11
C ALA A 32 -5.53 15.18 -0.93
N GLY A 33 -5.10 15.24 -2.20
CA GLY A 33 -5.43 16.34 -3.10
C GLY A 33 -6.78 16.18 -3.80
N LEU A 34 -6.83 15.32 -4.82
CA LEU A 34 -8.02 15.14 -5.66
C LEU A 34 -9.20 14.59 -4.86
N GLY A 35 -8.97 13.62 -3.98
CA GLY A 35 -10.05 13.05 -3.16
C GLY A 35 -10.65 14.07 -2.19
N ALA A 36 -9.85 15.00 -1.63
CA ALA A 36 -10.39 16.08 -0.81
C ALA A 36 -11.22 17.07 -1.64
N ALA A 37 -10.81 17.36 -2.88
CA ALA A 37 -11.59 18.19 -3.78
C ALA A 37 -12.93 17.53 -4.17
N LEU A 38 -12.94 16.21 -4.40
CA LEU A 38 -14.15 15.44 -4.67
C LEU A 38 -15.10 15.41 -3.46
N ASP A 39 -14.57 15.22 -2.26
CA ASP A 39 -15.34 15.26 -1.02
C ASP A 39 -15.98 16.64 -0.83
N ALA A 40 -15.20 17.71 -0.94
CA ALA A 40 -15.69 19.08 -0.86
C ALA A 40 -16.77 19.37 -1.92
N ALA A 41 -16.59 18.92 -3.16
CA ALA A 41 -17.59 19.07 -4.22
C ALA A 41 -18.88 18.29 -3.90
N GLY A 42 -18.77 17.09 -3.31
CA GLY A 42 -19.91 16.31 -2.86
C GLY A 42 -20.70 17.00 -1.73
N GLN A 43 -19.99 17.57 -0.75
CA GLN A 43 -20.60 18.31 0.36
C GLN A 43 -21.24 19.63 -0.07
N ALA A 44 -20.73 20.25 -1.14
CA ALA A 44 -21.34 21.44 -1.74
C ALA A 44 -22.73 21.15 -2.37
N ARG A 45 -23.12 19.88 -2.52
CA ARG A 45 -24.41 19.43 -3.05
C ARG A 45 -24.80 20.14 -4.37
N PRO A 46 -24.02 19.95 -5.45
CA PRO A 46 -24.20 20.66 -6.72
C PRO A 46 -25.52 20.34 -7.45
N TRP A 47 -26.21 19.28 -7.04
CA TRP A 47 -27.49 18.82 -7.58
C TRP A 47 -28.71 19.54 -6.97
N GLY A 48 -28.52 20.61 -6.22
CA GLY A 48 -29.61 21.44 -5.69
C GLY A 48 -30.14 21.02 -4.32
N GLY A 49 -30.88 21.93 -3.70
CA GLY A 49 -31.47 21.78 -2.37
C GLY A 49 -32.93 21.34 -2.35
N ASP A 50 -33.52 21.08 -3.52
CA ASP A 50 -34.89 20.58 -3.65
C ASP A 50 -35.01 19.10 -3.27
N ASP A 51 -36.23 18.56 -3.30
CA ASP A 51 -36.51 17.19 -2.90
C ASP A 51 -35.77 16.16 -3.79
N LEU A 52 -35.61 16.48 -5.08
CA LEU A 52 -34.86 15.65 -6.03
C LEU A 52 -33.37 15.62 -5.69
N GLY A 53 -32.77 16.79 -5.44
CA GLY A 53 -31.38 16.91 -5.01
C GLY A 53 -31.13 16.27 -3.65
N ALA A 54 -32.08 16.38 -2.72
CA ALA A 54 -32.01 15.69 -1.44
C ALA A 54 -32.08 14.16 -1.60
N ALA A 55 -32.94 13.66 -2.50
CA ALA A 55 -33.03 12.24 -2.81
C ALA A 55 -31.74 11.71 -3.44
N PHE A 56 -31.18 12.43 -4.41
CA PHE A 56 -29.90 12.08 -5.01
C PHE A 56 -28.78 12.01 -3.96
N HIS A 57 -28.67 13.03 -3.10
CA HIS A 57 -27.62 13.08 -2.07
C HIS A 57 -27.64 11.85 -1.15
N ARG A 58 -28.84 11.41 -0.73
CA ARG A 58 -29.00 10.24 0.16
C ARG A 58 -28.39 8.97 -0.44
N THR A 59 -28.47 8.80 -1.76
CA THR A 59 -27.91 7.65 -2.47
C THR A 59 -26.44 7.87 -2.83
N TYR A 60 -26.05 9.09 -3.20
CA TYR A 60 -24.69 9.43 -3.61
C TYR A 60 -23.69 9.38 -2.46
N ALA A 61 -24.00 10.03 -1.33
CA ALA A 61 -23.03 10.30 -0.27
C ALA A 61 -22.38 9.04 0.32
N PRO A 62 -23.13 7.96 0.64
CA PRO A 62 -22.52 6.74 1.17
C PRO A 62 -21.56 6.07 0.18
N GLY A 63 -21.94 6.03 -1.10
CA GLY A 63 -21.11 5.44 -2.16
C GLY A 63 -19.85 6.24 -2.42
N ALA A 64 -19.96 7.57 -2.47
CA ALA A 64 -18.82 8.47 -2.61
C ALA A 64 -17.83 8.30 -1.44
N GLN A 65 -18.33 8.26 -0.20
CA GLN A 65 -17.50 8.04 0.98
C GLN A 65 -16.80 6.67 0.92
N ALA A 66 -17.52 5.60 0.59
CA ALA A 66 -16.95 4.26 0.49
C ALA A 66 -15.80 4.18 -0.53
N VAL A 67 -15.93 4.87 -1.67
CA VAL A 67 -14.85 4.94 -2.67
C VAL A 67 -13.63 5.70 -2.12
N LEU A 68 -13.85 6.83 -1.44
CA LEU A 68 -12.77 7.62 -0.86
C LEU A 68 -12.01 6.87 0.26
N ASP A 69 -12.73 6.08 1.05
CA ASP A 69 -12.17 5.23 2.12
C ASP A 69 -11.41 4.03 1.53
N ALA A 70 -11.96 3.39 0.50
CA ALA A 70 -11.31 2.30 -0.21
C ALA A 70 -9.99 2.77 -0.87
N TRP A 71 -9.97 3.98 -1.45
CA TRP A 71 -8.76 4.58 -1.98
C TRP A 71 -7.68 4.70 -0.89
N GLN A 72 -8.02 5.29 0.26
CA GLN A 72 -7.08 5.43 1.38
C GLN A 72 -6.54 4.07 1.85
N THR A 73 -7.42 3.08 1.89
CA THR A 73 -7.09 1.70 2.28
C THR A 73 -6.11 1.06 1.30
N ILE A 74 -6.33 1.21 -0.01
CA ILE A 74 -5.42 0.70 -1.05
C ILE A 74 -4.04 1.35 -0.91
N ALA A 75 -3.98 2.67 -0.70
CA ALA A 75 -2.72 3.38 -0.54
C ALA A 75 -1.90 2.82 0.64
N ALA A 76 -2.55 2.62 1.78
CA ALA A 76 -1.93 2.06 2.98
C ALA A 76 -1.44 0.62 2.76
N TYR A 77 -2.22 -0.23 2.07
CA TYR A 77 -1.81 -1.60 1.79
C TYR A 77 -0.61 -1.68 0.85
N VAL A 78 -0.58 -0.85 -0.19
CA VAL A 78 0.54 -0.79 -1.13
C VAL A 78 1.81 -0.34 -0.40
N GLU A 79 1.70 0.70 0.44
CA GLU A 79 2.83 1.18 1.24
C GLU A 79 3.35 0.10 2.20
N ALA A 80 2.44 -0.52 2.96
CA ALA A 80 2.78 -1.56 3.93
C ALA A 80 3.40 -2.79 3.26
N LEU A 81 2.90 -3.20 2.10
CA LEU A 81 3.46 -4.33 1.35
C LEU A 81 4.89 -4.03 0.89
N GLY A 82 5.15 -2.82 0.40
CA GLY A 82 6.50 -2.39 0.03
C GLY A 82 7.47 -2.41 1.22
N ALA A 83 7.05 -1.86 2.36
CA ALA A 83 7.83 -1.87 3.59
C ALA A 83 8.11 -3.31 4.09
N ALA A 84 7.10 -4.17 4.09
CA ALA A 84 7.24 -5.57 4.49
C ALA A 84 8.19 -6.34 3.57
N ALA A 85 8.15 -6.08 2.27
CA ALA A 85 9.08 -6.68 1.31
C ALA A 85 10.54 -6.27 1.59
N VAL A 86 10.79 -4.99 1.89
CA VAL A 86 12.13 -4.51 2.26
C VAL A 86 12.65 -5.21 3.51
N THR A 87 11.84 -5.27 4.57
CA THR A 87 12.20 -5.96 5.82
C THR A 87 12.46 -7.44 5.59
N GLY A 88 11.57 -8.13 4.87
CA GLY A 88 11.73 -9.55 4.57
C GLY A 88 13.01 -9.89 3.80
N VAL A 89 13.40 -9.04 2.83
CA VAL A 89 14.67 -9.21 2.09
C VAL A 89 15.88 -9.01 3.01
N ALA A 90 15.84 -8.02 3.90
CA ALA A 90 16.91 -7.79 4.87
C ALA A 90 17.08 -8.98 5.82
N ASP A 91 15.97 -9.51 6.35
CA ASP A 91 15.97 -10.65 7.27
C ASP A 91 16.49 -11.93 6.60
N LEU A 92 16.05 -12.21 5.38
CA LEU A 92 16.53 -13.35 4.58
C LEU A 92 18.05 -13.26 4.32
N THR A 93 18.53 -12.08 3.93
CA THR A 93 19.96 -11.88 3.63
C THR A 93 20.81 -12.03 4.90
N ALA A 94 20.34 -11.55 6.05
CA ALA A 94 21.01 -11.71 7.32
C ALA A 94 21.04 -13.19 7.77
N ALA A 95 19.95 -13.92 7.59
CA ALA A 95 19.88 -15.35 7.89
C ALA A 95 20.86 -16.17 7.04
N ASP A 96 20.95 -15.89 5.75
CA ASP A 96 21.90 -16.55 4.83
C ASP A 96 23.36 -16.30 5.22
N ALA A 97 23.70 -15.06 5.59
CA ALA A 97 25.05 -14.71 6.05
C ALA A 97 25.45 -15.52 7.30
N GLN A 98 24.56 -15.57 8.30
CA GLN A 98 24.79 -16.33 9.54
C GLN A 98 24.88 -17.85 9.29
N GLY A 99 24.03 -18.38 8.40
CA GLY A 99 24.09 -19.78 7.98
C GLY A 99 25.42 -20.13 7.32
N GLY A 100 25.89 -19.27 6.40
CA GLY A 100 27.16 -19.45 5.72
C GLY A 100 28.39 -19.38 6.65
N GLU A 101 28.34 -18.58 7.71
CA GLU A 101 29.38 -18.56 8.74
C GLU A 101 29.43 -19.86 9.55
N ARG A 102 28.27 -20.38 9.98
CA ARG A 102 28.19 -21.65 10.71
C ARG A 102 28.74 -22.82 9.91
N VAL A 103 28.38 -22.91 8.62
CA VAL A 103 28.89 -23.97 7.73
C VAL A 103 30.40 -23.86 7.52
N ARG A 104 30.94 -22.63 7.42
CA ARG A 104 32.38 -22.40 7.33
C ARG A 104 33.13 -22.73 8.62
N GLY A 105 32.54 -22.43 9.78
CA GLY A 105 33.09 -22.77 11.08
C GLY A 105 33.11 -24.28 11.35
N ALA A 106 32.08 -25.02 10.92
CA ALA A 106 32.01 -26.48 11.08
C ALA A 106 32.94 -27.27 10.15
N ARG A 107 33.55 -26.63 9.14
CA ARG A 107 34.51 -27.23 8.21
C ARG A 107 35.98 -27.03 8.61
N ARG A 108 36.24 -26.35 9.74
CA ARG A 108 37.58 -26.21 10.34
C ARG A 108 37.73 -27.15 11.52
#